data_AF-A0A957E7Y6-F1
#
_entry.id   AF-A0A957E7Y6-F1
#
_cell.length_a   1.000
_cell.length_b   1.000
_cell.length_c   1.000
_cell.angle_alpha   90.00
_cell.angle_beta   90.00
_cell.angle_gamma   90.00
#
_symmetry.space_group_name_H-M   'P 1'
#
loop_
_entity.id
_entity.type
_entity.pdbx_description
1 polymer ?
#
loop_
_entity_poly.entity_id
_entity_poly.type
_entity_poly.pdbx_seq_one_letter_code
_entity_poly.pdbx_strand_id
1 'polypeptide(L)'
;GVAEVERRERGVAEKCTFCVHRIDRGLAQGLTPGVDPQATPACVNICPVNARVFGDVKDPESPVSKYLAEHETFRLREDFGTEPKVHYVRPEREEV
;
A
#
# COMPACT_ATOMS: atom_id res chain seq x y z
N GLY A 1 4.58 13.55 18.87
CA GLY A 1 3.76 12.34 18.76
C GLY A 1 4.54 11.15 19.29
N VAL A 2 3.87 10.17 19.88
CA VAL A 2 4.48 8.91 20.33
C VAL A 2 4.64 7.98 19.11
N ALA A 3 5.77 7.29 19.00
CA ALA A 3 5.98 6.32 17.92
C ALA A 3 4.99 5.14 18.05
N GLU A 4 4.35 4.76 16.94
CA GLU A 4 3.38 3.65 16.93
C GLU A 4 4.04 2.26 16.97
N VAL A 5 5.34 2.20 16.67
CA VAL A 5 6.15 0.97 16.62
C VAL A 5 7.41 1.15 17.45
N GLU A 6 7.86 0.06 18.08
CA GLU A 6 9.07 0.04 18.87
C GLU A 6 10.32 0.23 18.00
N ARG A 7 11.34 0.85 18.58
CA ARG A 7 12.63 1.03 17.92
C ARG A 7 13.39 -0.29 17.95
N ARG A 8 13.89 -0.72 16.79
CA ARG A 8 14.67 -1.95 16.69
C ARG A 8 16.09 -1.77 17.18
N GLU A 9 16.65 -2.86 17.67
CA GLU A 9 18.04 -2.92 18.13
C GLU A 9 19.03 -2.78 16.96
N ARG A 10 20.28 -2.46 17.29
CA ARG A 10 21.35 -2.31 16.31
C ARG A 10 21.62 -3.65 15.62
N GLY A 11 21.67 -3.64 14.28
CA GLY A 11 21.99 -4.82 13.46
C GLY A 11 20.75 -5.57 12.95
N VAL A 12 19.54 -5.15 13.32
CA VAL A 12 18.29 -5.71 12.80
C VAL A 12 17.92 -5.04 11.48
N ALA A 13 17.68 -5.83 10.44
CA ALA A 13 17.23 -5.32 9.16
C ALA A 13 15.76 -4.86 9.21
N GLU A 14 15.47 -3.76 8.53
CA GLU A 14 14.13 -3.19 8.41
C GLU A 14 13.70 -3.13 6.95
N LYS A 15 12.38 -3.22 6.73
CA LYS A 15 11.76 -2.99 5.43
C LYS A 15 10.37 -2.39 5.58
N CYS A 16 9.80 -1.95 4.48
CA CYS A 16 8.36 -1.69 4.42
C CYS A 16 7.58 -2.97 4.75
N THR A 17 6.61 -2.85 5.65
CA THR A 17 5.69 -3.91 6.06
C THR A 17 4.25 -3.56 5.72
N PHE A 18 4.03 -2.57 4.85
CA PHE A 18 2.72 -1.95 4.62
C PHE A 18 2.03 -1.51 5.92
N CYS A 19 2.80 -1.07 6.92
CA CYS A 19 2.27 -0.69 8.23
C CYS A 19 1.41 -1.80 8.86
N VAL A 20 1.90 -3.04 8.85
CA VAL A 20 1.22 -4.21 9.43
C VAL A 20 0.64 -3.94 10.83
N HIS A 21 1.31 -3.13 11.65
CA HIS A 21 0.83 -2.74 12.98
C HIS A 21 -0.48 -1.95 12.98
N ARG A 22 -0.75 -1.18 11.91
CA ARG A 22 -2.04 -0.50 11.69
C ARG A 22 -3.07 -1.44 11.10
N ILE A 23 -2.68 -2.24 10.12
CA ILE A 23 -3.57 -3.18 9.42
C ILE A 23 -4.13 -4.20 10.42
N ASP A 24 -3.28 -4.91 11.16
CA ASP A 24 -3.73 -5.96 12.09
C ASP A 24 -4.64 -5.39 13.18
N ARG A 25 -4.29 -4.22 13.72
CA ARG A 25 -5.11 -3.52 14.72
C ARG A 25 -6.46 -3.09 14.14
N GLY A 26 -6.45 -2.54 12.94
CA GLY A 26 -7.66 -2.08 12.27
C GLY A 26 -8.60 -3.23 11.94
N LEU A 27 -8.09 -4.32 11.39
CA LEU A 27 -8.86 -5.52 11.09
C LEU A 27 -9.49 -6.12 12.37
N ALA A 28 -8.74 -6.17 13.48
CA ALA A 28 -9.28 -6.61 14.78
C ALA A 28 -10.41 -5.70 15.31
N GLN A 29 -10.50 -4.46 14.82
CA GLN A 29 -11.55 -3.49 15.12
C GLN A 29 -12.67 -3.45 14.07
N GLY A 30 -12.62 -4.32 13.06
CA GLY A 30 -13.58 -4.33 11.94
C GLY A 30 -13.39 -3.20 10.93
N LEU A 31 -12.22 -2.55 10.93
CA LEU A 31 -11.88 -1.50 9.97
C LEU A 31 -11.31 -2.09 8.69
N THR A 32 -11.47 -1.35 7.59
CA THR A 32 -11.09 -1.75 6.23
C THR A 32 -9.84 -1.00 5.77
N PRO A 33 -8.68 -1.68 5.56
CA PRO A 33 -7.48 -1.05 5.01
C PRO A 33 -7.74 -0.45 3.62
N GLY A 34 -7.26 0.77 3.39
CA GLY A 34 -7.52 1.53 2.16
C GLY A 34 -8.77 2.40 2.18
N VAL A 35 -9.65 2.18 3.17
CA VAL A 35 -10.87 2.98 3.40
C VAL A 35 -10.77 3.72 4.73
N ASP A 36 -10.52 2.97 5.81
CA ASP A 36 -10.41 3.53 7.15
C ASP A 36 -8.99 4.03 7.43
N PRO A 37 -8.79 5.33 7.77
CA PRO A 37 -7.45 5.87 7.97
C PRO A 37 -6.64 5.18 9.07
N GLN A 38 -7.29 4.65 10.11
CA GLN A 38 -6.63 3.96 11.22
C GLN A 38 -6.11 2.57 10.84
N ALA A 39 -6.67 1.94 9.80
CA ALA A 39 -6.22 0.66 9.25
C ALA A 39 -5.32 0.83 8.01
N THR A 40 -5.08 2.06 7.57
CA THR A 40 -4.44 2.37 6.29
C THR A 40 -2.97 2.78 6.48
N PRO A 41 -2.05 2.37 5.59
CA PRO A 41 -0.64 2.70 5.70
C PRO A 41 -0.36 4.20 5.78
N ALA A 42 0.61 4.59 6.61
CA ALA A 42 0.96 6.00 6.83
C ALA A 42 1.31 6.75 5.54
N CYS A 43 2.00 6.07 4.62
CA CYS A 43 2.42 6.65 3.35
C CYS A 43 1.28 6.88 2.36
N VAL A 44 0.15 6.18 2.54
CA VAL A 44 -1.09 6.38 1.78
C VAL A 44 -1.83 7.58 2.37
N ASN A 45 -2.06 7.59 3.70
CA ASN A 45 -2.79 8.65 4.38
C ASN A 45 -2.15 10.04 4.22
N ILE A 46 -0.82 10.12 4.22
CA ILE A 46 -0.11 11.41 4.19
C ILE A 46 0.00 12.00 2.77
N CYS A 47 -0.29 11.21 1.73
CA CYS A 47 -0.03 11.63 0.36
C CYS A 47 -1.07 12.67 -0.09
N PRO A 48 -0.69 13.94 -0.33
CA PRO A 48 -1.67 14.98 -0.64
C PRO A 48 -2.27 14.83 -2.06
N VAL A 49 -1.57 14.12 -2.94
CA VAL A 49 -1.97 13.91 -4.35
C VAL A 49 -2.56 12.52 -4.59
N ASN A 50 -2.77 11.73 -3.53
CA ASN A 50 -3.31 10.36 -3.62
C ASN A 50 -2.55 9.44 -4.60
N ALA A 51 -1.22 9.57 -4.68
CA ALA A 51 -0.39 8.76 -5.58
C ALA A 51 -0.32 7.27 -5.23
N ARG A 52 -0.90 6.86 -4.08
CA ARG A 52 -0.90 5.47 -3.62
C ARG A 52 -2.31 5.06 -3.28
N VAL A 53 -2.76 3.98 -3.91
CA VAL A 53 -4.03 3.31 -3.60
C VAL A 53 -3.70 2.00 -2.88
N PHE A 54 -4.44 1.69 -1.82
CA PHE A 54 -4.20 0.50 -1.00
C PHE A 54 -5.52 -0.22 -0.73
N GLY A 55 -5.47 -1.52 -0.47
CA GLY A 55 -6.65 -2.34 -0.18
C GLY A 55 -6.35 -3.82 -0.33
N ASP A 56 -7.38 -4.65 -0.17
CA ASP A 56 -7.31 -6.09 -0.44
C ASP A 56 -7.57 -6.38 -1.92
N VAL A 57 -6.56 -6.90 -2.62
CA VAL A 57 -6.66 -7.29 -4.05
C VAL A 57 -7.58 -8.49 -4.29
N LYS A 58 -7.99 -9.20 -3.24
CA LYS A 58 -8.96 -10.30 -3.33
C LYS A 58 -10.41 -9.84 -3.23
N ASP A 59 -10.63 -8.64 -2.68
CA ASP A 59 -11.94 -8.03 -2.63
C ASP A 59 -12.14 -7.18 -3.90
N PRO A 60 -13.08 -7.54 -4.80
CA PRO A 60 -13.33 -6.79 -6.03
C PRO A 60 -13.85 -5.37 -5.76
N GLU A 61 -14.44 -5.14 -4.58
CA GLU A 61 -14.97 -3.83 -4.22
C GLU A 61 -13.92 -2.88 -3.63
N SER A 62 -12.72 -3.37 -3.35
CA SER A 62 -11.65 -2.59 -2.73
C SER A 62 -11.11 -1.50 -3.67
N PRO A 63 -10.59 -0.37 -3.12
CA PRO A 63 -10.05 0.71 -3.93
C PRO A 63 -8.96 0.25 -4.91
N VAL A 64 -8.07 -0.65 -4.47
CA VAL A 64 -6.97 -1.14 -5.30
C VAL A 64 -7.48 -2.09 -6.40
N SER A 65 -8.45 -2.96 -6.12
CA SER A 65 -9.00 -3.88 -7.13
C SER A 65 -9.70 -3.13 -8.25
N LYS A 66 -10.51 -2.12 -7.90
CA LYS A 66 -11.15 -1.22 -8.87
C LYS A 66 -10.10 -0.46 -9.68
N TYR A 67 -9.09 0.10 -9.02
CA TYR A 67 -8.02 0.82 -9.71
C TYR A 67 -7.26 -0.06 -10.71
N LEU A 68 -6.93 -1.29 -10.34
CA LEU A 68 -6.25 -2.26 -11.21
C LEU A 68 -7.11 -2.73 -12.39
N ALA A 69 -8.44 -2.73 -12.24
CA ALA A 69 -9.37 -3.07 -13.32
C ALA A 69 -9.53 -1.93 -14.34
N GLU A 70 -9.40 -0.68 -13.88
CA GLU A 70 -9.61 0.52 -14.70
C GLU A 70 -8.33 1.04 -15.38
N HIS A 71 -7.15 0.77 -14.82
CA HIS A 71 -5.89 1.36 -15.26
C HIS A 71 -4.89 0.30 -15.74
N GLU A 72 -4.14 0.62 -16.80
CA GLU A 72 -2.98 -0.19 -17.19
C GLU A 72 -1.87 -0.02 -16.14
N THR A 73 -1.49 -1.13 -15.52
CA THR A 73 -0.41 -1.16 -14.52
C THR A 73 0.64 -2.19 -14.89
N PHE A 74 1.84 -2.03 -14.34
CA PHE A 74 2.92 -2.99 -14.48
C PHE A 74 3.57 -3.24 -13.12
N ARG A 75 4.20 -4.41 -12.98
CA ARG A 75 5.04 -4.71 -11.81
C ARG A 75 6.51 -4.58 -12.19
N LEU A 76 7.34 -4.23 -11.22
CA LEU A 76 8.78 -4.17 -11.45
C LEU A 76 9.35 -5.58 -11.51
N ARG A 77 10.23 -5.82 -12.51
CA ARG A 77 11.00 -7.06 -12.66
C ARG A 77 10.13 -8.33 -12.69
N GLU A 78 9.08 -8.31 -13.50
CA GLU A 78 8.22 -9.50 -13.71
C GLU A 78 8.97 -10.71 -14.27
N ASP A 79 10.10 -10.47 -14.95
CA ASP A 79 11.03 -11.50 -15.45
C ASP A 79 11.56 -12.44 -14.36
N PHE A 80 11.59 -12.00 -13.11
CA PHE A 80 12.02 -12.83 -11.97
C PHE A 80 10.91 -13.66 -11.33
N GLY A 81 9.65 -13.54 -11.76
CA GLY A 81 8.55 -14.36 -11.23
C GLY A 81 8.26 -14.15 -9.74
N THR A 82 8.65 -13.00 -9.16
CA THR A 82 8.48 -12.71 -7.71
C THR A 82 7.08 -12.23 -7.33
N GLU A 83 6.23 -12.01 -8.33
CA GLU A 83 4.84 -11.54 -8.21
C GLU A 83 4.63 -10.39 -7.19
N PRO A 84 5.35 -9.25 -7.32
CA PRO A 84 5.26 -8.15 -6.36
C PRO A 84 3.81 -7.66 -6.20
N LYS A 85 3.45 -7.21 -4.99
CA LYS A 85 2.11 -6.67 -4.68
C LYS A 85 2.01 -5.15 -4.81
N VAL A 86 3.06 -4.50 -5.30
CA VAL A 86 3.03 -3.08 -5.68
C VAL A 86 2.95 -3.01 -7.19
N HIS A 87 1.86 -2.41 -7.67
CA HIS A 87 1.63 -2.14 -9.07
C HIS A 87 1.93 -0.66 -9.34
N TYR A 88 2.59 -0.40 -10.47
CA TYR A 88 2.99 0.95 -10.88
C TYR A 88 2.16 1.37 -12.08
N VAL A 89 1.84 2.66 -12.12
CA VAL A 89 1.19 3.33 -13.25
C VAL A 89 2.26 4.12 -13.96
N ARG A 90 2.29 4.05 -15.29
CA ARG A 90 3.22 4.87 -16.06
C ARG A 90 2.79 6.34 -15.98
N PRO A 91 3.72 7.29 -15.80
CA PRO A 91 3.38 8.69 -15.99
C PRO A 91 2.89 8.87 -17.44
N GLU A 92 1.81 9.63 -17.61
CA GLU A 92 1.40 10.11 -18.93
C GLU A 92 2.59 10.88 -19.51
N ARG A 93 3.02 10.51 -20.72
CA ARG A 93 4.05 11.28 -21.41
C ARG A 93 3.37 12.52 -21.96
N GLU A 94 3.68 13.69 -21.42
CA GLU A 94 3.50 14.91 -22.22
C GLU A 94 4.48 14.80 -23.40
N GLU A 95 3.93 14.70 -24.61
CA GLU A 95 4.69 14.99 -25.82
C GLU A 95 5.08 16.47 -25.76
N VAL A 96 6.34 16.73 -25.42
CA VAL A 96 6.99 18.04 -25.67
C VAL A 96 7.57 18.02 -27.06
#